data_AF-A0A7K2MF57-F1
#
_entry.id   AF-A0A7K2MF57-F1
#
_cell.length_a   1.000
_cell.length_b   1.000
_cell.length_c   1.000
_cell.angle_alpha   90.00
_cell.angle_beta   90.00
_cell.angle_gamma   90.00
#
_symmetry.space_group_name_H-M   'P 1'
#
loop_
_entity.id
_entity.type
_entity.pdbx_description
1 polymer ?
#
loop_
_entity_poly.entity_id
_entity_poly.type
_entity_poly.pdbx_seq_one_letter_code
_entity_poly.pdbx_strand_id
1 'polypeptide(L)'
;ALRHRDLIRSAPGHGALTFRHALLRDFLYAETDACWRAAAHRRALDHLAERGAPPLDLAPHVVRSGTLATPEDRAVLTAAVKEALPA
;
A
#
# COMPACT_ATOMS: atom_id res chain seq x y z
N ALA A 1 -20.28 -2.63 -7.08
CA ALA A 1 -20.47 -1.29 -7.64
C ALA A 1 -19.33 -0.82 -8.57
N LEU A 2 -18.07 -0.80 -8.12
CA LEU A 2 -16.93 -0.25 -8.91
C LEU A 2 -16.57 -1.05 -10.17
N ARG A 3 -16.64 -2.39 -10.11
CA ARG A 3 -16.42 -3.28 -11.28
C ARG A 3 -17.45 -3.05 -12.39
N HIS A 4 -18.72 -2.89 -12.03
CA HIS A 4 -19.80 -2.60 -13.00
C HIS A 4 -19.66 -1.23 -13.66
N ARG A 5 -19.02 -0.27 -12.97
CA ARG A 5 -18.68 1.06 -13.51
C ARG A 5 -17.34 1.07 -14.27
N ASP A 6 -16.74 -0.10 -14.47
CA ASP A 6 -15.48 -0.27 -15.17
C ASP A 6 -14.28 0.52 -14.61
N LEU A 7 -14.24 0.68 -13.28
CA LEU A 7 -13.15 1.40 -12.59
C LEU A 7 -12.03 0.47 -12.12
N ILE A 8 -12.36 -0.78 -11.80
CA ILE A 8 -11.43 -1.78 -11.29
C ILE A 8 -11.62 -3.15 -11.96
N ARG A 9 -10.55 -3.94 -11.99
CA ARG A 9 -10.46 -5.30 -12.54
C ARG A 9 -9.90 -6.25 -11.48
N SER A 10 -10.12 -7.55 -11.64
CA SER A 10 -9.40 -8.56 -10.88
C SER A 10 -7.95 -8.64 -11.37
N ALA A 11 -7.00 -8.70 -10.46
CA ALA A 11 -5.59 -8.90 -10.75
C ALA A 11 -5.20 -10.37 -10.49
N PRO A 12 -4.05 -10.85 -11.02
CA PRO A 12 -3.49 -12.14 -10.62
C PRO A 12 -3.30 -12.20 -9.10
N GLY A 13 -3.71 -13.31 -8.48
CA GLY A 13 -3.69 -13.49 -7.03
C GLY A 13 -5.10 -13.54 -6.42
N HIS A 14 -5.24 -14.26 -5.31
CA HIS A 14 -6.53 -14.45 -4.65
C HIS A 14 -7.02 -13.13 -4.06
N GLY A 15 -8.17 -12.65 -4.52
CA GLY A 15 -8.80 -11.43 -4.01
C GLY A 15 -8.14 -10.12 -4.44
N ALA A 16 -7.16 -10.15 -5.33
CA ALA A 16 -6.45 -8.95 -5.77
C ALA A 16 -7.30 -8.13 -6.76
N LEU A 17 -7.30 -6.81 -6.57
CA LEU A 17 -7.99 -5.84 -7.43
C LEU A 17 -6.97 -4.82 -7.95
N THR A 18 -7.14 -4.41 -9.20
CA THR A 18 -6.35 -3.34 -9.82
C THR A 18 -7.26 -2.31 -10.46
N PHE A 19 -6.79 -1.07 -10.59
CA PHE A 19 -7.49 -0.08 -11.41
C PHE A 19 -7.49 -0.53 -12.86
N ARG A 20 -8.55 -0.19 -13.59
CA ARG A 20 -8.61 -0.46 -15.03
C ARG A 20 -7.43 0.17 -15.79
N HIS A 21 -7.02 1.37 -15.41
CA HIS A 21 -5.99 2.15 -16.09
C HIS A 21 -5.13 2.93 -15.09
N ALA A 22 -3.83 3.09 -15.39
CA ALA A 22 -2.90 3.84 -14.53
C ALA A 22 -3.34 5.29 -14.34
N LEU A 23 -3.79 5.98 -15.40
CA LEU A 23 -4.32 7.35 -15.30
C LEU A 23 -5.50 7.50 -14.32
N LEU A 24 -6.38 6.50 -14.24
CA LEU A 24 -7.50 6.52 -13.29
C LEU A 24 -7.01 6.42 -11.85
N ARG A 25 -6.03 5.54 -11.61
CA ARG A 25 -5.36 5.42 -10.32
C ARG A 25 -4.70 6.75 -9.94
N ASP A 26 -3.93 7.33 -10.84
CA ASP A 26 -3.11 8.51 -10.56
C ASP A 26 -4.00 9.74 -10.32
N PHE A 27 -5.06 9.92 -11.12
CA PHE A 27 -6.08 10.94 -10.91
C PHE A 27 -6.77 10.78 -9.55
N LEU A 28 -7.33 9.60 -9.26
CA LEU A 28 -8.03 9.38 -7.99
C LEU A 28 -7.09 9.56 -6.80
N TYR A 29 -5.85 9.06 -6.92
CA TYR A 29 -4.86 9.23 -5.88
C TYR A 29 -4.60 10.71 -5.66
N ALA A 30 -4.35 11.52 -6.70
CA ALA A 30 -4.10 12.96 -6.58
C ALA A 30 -5.28 13.72 -5.93
N GLU A 31 -6.51 13.44 -6.34
CA GLU A 31 -7.74 14.09 -5.85
C GLU A 31 -8.15 13.67 -4.43
N THR A 32 -7.62 12.56 -3.92
CA THR A 32 -7.93 12.10 -2.56
C THR A 32 -7.20 12.97 -1.53
N ASP A 33 -7.94 13.42 -0.52
CA ASP A 33 -7.40 14.18 0.62
C ASP A 33 -6.13 13.54 1.19
N ALA A 34 -5.10 14.35 1.40
CA ALA A 34 -3.78 13.87 1.78
C ALA A 34 -3.78 13.20 3.16
N CYS A 35 -4.55 13.72 4.12
CA CYS A 35 -4.68 13.14 5.45
C CYS A 35 -5.40 11.79 5.38
N TRP A 36 -6.45 11.69 4.56
CA TRP A 36 -7.16 10.44 4.33
C TRP A 36 -6.26 9.38 3.67
N ARG A 37 -5.44 9.76 2.67
CA ARG A 37 -4.46 8.85 2.03
C ARG A 37 -3.46 8.32 3.05
N ALA A 38 -2.87 9.19 3.87
CA ALA A 38 -1.91 8.79 4.89
C ALA A 38 -2.54 7.81 5.89
N ALA A 39 -3.75 8.10 6.37
CA ALA A 39 -4.48 7.22 7.27
C ALA A 39 -4.87 5.87 6.60
N ALA A 40 -5.22 5.88 5.31
CA ALA A 40 -5.49 4.66 4.55
C ALA A 40 -4.23 3.77 4.43
N HIS A 41 -3.06 4.38 4.21
CA HIS A 41 -1.80 3.65 4.20
C HIS A 41 -1.46 3.05 5.57
N ARG A 42 -1.71 3.76 6.68
CA ARG A 42 -1.54 3.21 8.03
C ARG A 42 -2.45 2.00 8.27
N ARG A 43 -3.74 2.10 7.98
CA ARG A 43 -4.67 0.96 8.14
C ARG A 43 -4.27 -0.25 7.29
N ALA A 44 -3.78 -0.01 6.07
CA ALA A 44 -3.29 -1.08 5.21
C ALA A 44 -2.02 -1.73 5.77
N LEU A 45 -1.09 -0.94 6.30
CA LEU A 45 0.11 -1.43 6.98
C LEU A 45 -0.27 -2.35 8.15
N ASP A 46 -1.14 -1.89 9.04
CA ASP A 46 -1.56 -2.66 10.21
C ASP A 46 -2.18 -4.01 9.79
N HIS A 47 -3.08 -3.98 8.81
CA HIS A 47 -3.75 -5.16 8.29
C HIS A 47 -2.81 -6.19 7.62
N LEU A 48 -1.80 -5.71 6.90
CA LEU A 48 -0.79 -6.54 6.23
C LEU A 48 0.20 -7.13 7.25
N ALA A 49 0.61 -6.33 8.23
CA ALA A 49 1.48 -6.77 9.32
C ALA A 49 0.81 -7.88 10.15
N GLU A 50 -0.48 -7.73 10.48
CA GLU A 50 -1.28 -8.78 11.15
C GLU A 50 -1.33 -10.10 10.38
N ARG A 51 -1.21 -10.04 9.04
CA ARG A 51 -1.21 -11.22 8.16
C ARG A 51 0.18 -11.77 7.86
N GLY A 52 1.22 -11.18 8.46
CA GLY A 52 2.61 -11.60 8.24
C GLY A 52 3.10 -11.33 6.81
N ALA A 53 2.60 -10.27 6.15
CA ALA A 53 3.12 -9.88 4.85
C ALA A 53 4.62 -9.54 4.93
N PRO A 54 5.40 -9.83 3.88
CA PRO A 54 6.84 -9.62 3.90
C PRO A 54 7.20 -8.13 4.01
N PRO A 55 8.36 -7.80 4.60
CA PRO A 55 8.81 -6.42 4.76
C PRO A 55 8.79 -5.58 3.47
N LEU A 56 9.12 -6.18 2.32
CA LEU A 56 9.04 -5.51 1.02
C LEU A 56 7.63 -5.04 0.66
N ASP A 57 6.60 -5.79 1.04
CA ASP A 57 5.20 -5.41 0.80
C ASP A 57 4.73 -4.35 1.79
N LEU A 58 5.27 -4.32 3.02
CA LEU A 58 4.93 -3.34 4.05
C LEU A 58 5.56 -1.96 3.80
N ALA A 59 6.79 -1.92 3.28
CA ALA A 59 7.59 -0.69 3.17
C ALA A 59 6.89 0.47 2.40
N PRO A 60 6.21 0.25 1.26
CA PRO A 60 5.48 1.32 0.58
C PRO A 60 4.36 1.94 1.44
N HIS A 61 3.76 1.16 2.35
CA HIS A 61 2.71 1.66 3.24
C HIS A 61 3.29 2.46 4.40
N VAL A 62 4.44 2.05 4.95
CA VAL A 62 5.18 2.83 5.94
C VAL A 62 5.50 4.22 5.38
N VAL A 63 6.18 4.29 4.24
CA VAL A 63 6.63 5.57 3.63
C VAL A 63 5.45 6.50 3.34
N ARG A 64 4.33 5.97 2.84
CA ARG A 64 3.16 6.78 2.45
C ARG A 64 2.22 7.12 3.61
N SER A 65 2.40 6.50 4.78
CA SER A 65 1.66 6.86 5.99
C SER A 65 2.17 8.13 6.69
N GLY A 66 3.33 8.66 6.26
CA GLY A 66 3.80 9.99 6.62
C GLY A 66 4.17 10.17 8.10
N THR A 67 3.66 11.26 8.71
CA THR A 67 4.05 11.77 10.04
C THR A 67 3.70 10.88 11.23
N LEU A 68 3.00 9.77 11.01
CA LEU A 68 2.63 8.78 12.03
C LEU A 68 3.70 7.70 12.22
N ALA A 69 4.94 7.96 11.77
CA ALA A 69 6.01 6.98 11.81
C ALA A 69 6.37 6.57 13.25
N THR A 70 6.39 5.27 13.51
CA THR A 70 6.75 4.69 14.83
C THR A 70 8.16 4.07 14.80
N PRO A 71 8.77 3.76 15.95
CA PRO A 71 10.02 3.01 15.98
C PRO A 71 9.97 1.66 15.27
N GLU A 72 8.81 0.99 15.28
CA GLU A 72 8.56 -0.27 14.59
C GLU A 72 8.63 -0.12 13.06
N ASP A 73 8.16 1.01 12.53
CA ASP A 73 8.23 1.33 11.10
C ASP A 73 9.69 1.33 10.59
N ARG A 74 10.64 1.81 11.41
CA ARG A 74 12.07 1.78 11.08
C ARG A 74 12.60 0.36 10.94
N ALA A 75 12.12 -0.57 11.77
CA ALA A 75 12.52 -1.97 11.69
C ALA A 75 12.01 -2.61 10.38
N VAL A 76 10.77 -2.30 9.99
CA VAL A 76 10.18 -2.76 8.72
C VAL A 76 11.00 -2.28 7.53
N LEU A 77 11.32 -0.98 7.48
CA LEU A 77 12.12 -0.42 6.38
C LEU A 77 13.54 -1.03 6.33
N THR A 78 14.16 -1.27 7.49
CA THR A 78 15.49 -1.90 7.56
C THR A 78 15.44 -3.34 7.06
N ALA A 79 14.40 -4.11 7.43
CA ALA A 79 14.21 -5.46 6.95
C ALA A 79 13.94 -5.51 5.44
N ALA A 80 13.12 -4.59 4.93
CA ALA A 80 12.83 -4.48 3.50
C ALA A 80 14.09 -4.20 2.66
N VAL A 81 14.99 -3.33 3.13
CA VAL A 81 16.28 -3.09 2.46
C VAL A 81 17.14 -4.35 2.45
N LYS A 82 17.21 -5.08 3.57
CA LYS A 82 17.97 -6.35 3.64
C LYS A 82 17.42 -7.42 2.71
N GLU A 83 16.11 -7.45 2.49
CA GLU A 83 15.47 -8.38 1.56
C GLU A 83 15.66 -7.97 0.09
N ALA A 84 15.69 -6.66 -0.21
CA ALA A 84 15.90 -6.13 -1.56
C ALA A 84 17.32 -6.33 -2.09
N LEU A 85 18.31 -6.36 -1.20
CA LEU A 85 19.71 -6.49 -1.57
C LEU A 85 20.08 -7.96 -1.72
N PRO A 86 20.61 -8.40 -2.89
CA PRO A 86 21.22 -9.72 -2.99
C PRO A 86 22.45 -9.80 -2.08
N ALA A 87 22.71 -11.00 -1.54
CA ALA A 87 23.83 -11.30 -0.66
C ALA A 87 25.20 -11.05 -1.31
#